data_AF-A0A9X2QCI9-F1
#
_entry.id   AF-A0A9X2QCI9-F1
#
_cell.length_a   1.000
_cell.length_b   1.000
_cell.length_c   1.000
_cell.angle_alpha   90.00
_cell.angle_beta   90.00
_cell.angle_gamma   90.00
#
_symmetry.space_group_name_H-M   'P 1'
#
loop_
_entity.id
_entity.type
_entity.pdbx_description
1 polymer ?
#
loop_
_entity_poly.entity_id
_entity_poly.type
_entity_poly.pdbx_seq_one_letter_code
_entity_poly.pdbx_strand_id
1 'polypeptide(L)'
;MQRTTSEQLFETFCAHHRLDCQRIAETSSRTPDYHVWLGSTLVAVEIKQIESDRGIDPDGVWSRTIGWHVRQKIVEARGQLRAAASVGMPTVLLIYNTVDPFQLFGTEQHDFFSAMYGELTVRIDTCGNAASDLFHGRNATLRENANTSFSGVGHLRATRSGAEVIIYENVFAAHPLPFGDIPDCIAAVRVELDQTN
;
A
#
# COMPACT_ATOMS: atom_id res chain seq x y z
N MET A 1 -9.88 5.89 22.53
CA MET A 1 -8.58 6.47 22.17
C MET A 1 -8.77 7.59 21.16
N GLN A 2 -7.75 8.41 20.97
CA GLN A 2 -7.76 9.49 19.98
C GLN A 2 -7.41 8.92 18.60
N ARG A 3 -8.16 9.30 17.57
CA ARG A 3 -7.88 8.92 16.18
C ARG A 3 -6.57 9.55 15.71
N THR A 4 -5.77 8.77 15.00
CA THR A 4 -4.61 9.27 14.26
C THR A 4 -5.05 10.23 13.14
N THR A 5 -4.11 11.04 12.64
CA THR A 5 -4.37 11.96 11.54
C THR A 5 -4.78 11.21 10.28
N SER A 6 -4.16 10.06 10.01
CA SER A 6 -4.51 9.21 8.86
C SER A 6 -5.91 8.60 8.97
N GLU A 7 -6.31 8.13 10.15
CA GLU A 7 -7.67 7.62 10.38
C GLU A 7 -8.72 8.72 10.17
N GLN A 8 -8.49 9.92 10.71
CA GLN A 8 -9.42 11.05 10.53
C GLN A 8 -9.55 11.46 9.06
N LEU A 9 -8.43 11.49 8.34
CA LEU A 9 -8.42 11.80 6.91
C LEU A 9 -9.18 10.74 6.12
N PHE A 10 -8.98 9.46 6.42
CA PHE A 10 -9.67 8.36 5.77
C PHE A 10 -11.18 8.36 6.06
N GLU A 11 -11.59 8.56 7.31
CA GLU A 11 -13.01 8.68 7.66
C GLU A 11 -13.68 9.86 6.95
N THR A 12 -12.97 10.98 6.83
CA THR A 12 -13.44 12.15 6.08
C THR A 12 -13.61 11.83 4.59
N PHE A 13 -12.64 11.13 3.99
CA PHE A 13 -12.73 10.65 2.60
C PHE A 13 -13.95 9.74 2.40
N CYS A 14 -14.14 8.75 3.27
CA CYS A 14 -15.28 7.84 3.19
C CYS A 14 -16.61 8.58 3.33
N ALA A 15 -16.73 9.50 4.29
CA ALA A 15 -17.93 10.30 4.48
C ALA A 15 -18.22 11.20 3.27
N HIS A 16 -17.19 11.86 2.72
CA HIS A 16 -17.32 12.74 1.56
C HIS A 16 -17.82 11.99 0.32
N HIS A 17 -17.29 10.78 0.09
CA HIS A 17 -17.68 9.94 -1.06
C HIS A 17 -18.84 8.98 -0.76
N ARG A 18 -19.43 9.03 0.44
CA ARG A 18 -20.53 8.17 0.89
C ARG A 18 -20.21 6.67 0.81
N LEU A 19 -18.98 6.31 1.15
CA LEU A 19 -18.57 4.92 1.30
C LEU A 19 -19.11 4.37 2.63
N ASP A 20 -19.66 3.15 2.61
CA ASP A 20 -20.03 2.44 3.84
C ASP A 20 -18.75 1.93 4.51
N CYS A 21 -18.25 2.76 5.42
CA CYS A 21 -17.03 2.56 6.18
C CYS A 21 -17.38 2.41 7.66
N GLN A 22 -17.02 1.28 8.24
CA GLN A 22 -17.31 0.93 9.63
C GLN A 22 -15.99 0.68 10.35
N ARG A 23 -15.72 1.47 11.39
CA ARG A 23 -14.56 1.24 12.26
C ARG A 23 -14.75 -0.06 13.04
N ILE A 24 -13.70 -0.88 13.07
CA ILE A 24 -13.66 -2.10 13.87
C ILE A 24 -13.27 -1.72 15.30
N ALA A 25 -13.95 -2.32 16.28
CA ALA A 25 -13.61 -2.09 17.67
C ALA A 25 -12.23 -2.68 17.97
N GLU A 26 -11.35 -1.87 18.55
CA GLU A 26 -10.05 -2.32 19.02
C GLU A 26 -10.24 -3.38 20.11
N THR A 27 -9.66 -4.56 19.90
CA THR A 27 -9.65 -5.64 20.88
C THR A 27 -8.21 -6.01 21.23
N SER A 28 -8.03 -6.95 22.16
CA SER A 28 -6.71 -7.56 22.40
C SER A 28 -6.17 -8.34 21.19
N SER A 29 -7.01 -8.60 20.18
CA SER A 29 -6.64 -9.27 18.94
C SER A 29 -6.16 -8.27 17.90
N ARG A 30 -5.18 -8.67 17.08
CA ARG A 30 -4.71 -7.90 15.92
C ARG A 30 -5.81 -7.89 14.86
N THR A 31 -6.60 -6.84 14.87
CA THR A 31 -7.71 -6.62 13.93
C THR A 31 -7.36 -5.43 13.03
N PRO A 32 -7.85 -5.42 11.78
CA PRO A 32 -7.79 -4.24 10.93
C PRO A 32 -8.56 -3.07 11.55
N ASP A 33 -8.30 -1.85 11.09
CA ASP A 33 -8.96 -0.65 11.61
C ASP A 33 -10.41 -0.49 11.11
N TYR A 34 -10.69 -0.87 9.85
CA TYR A 34 -11.99 -0.63 9.21
C TYR A 34 -12.47 -1.81 8.37
N HIS A 35 -13.79 -1.90 8.25
CA HIS A 35 -14.49 -2.58 7.17
C HIS A 35 -15.04 -1.53 6.19
N VAL A 36 -14.86 -1.77 4.89
CA VAL A 36 -15.39 -0.90 3.84
C VAL A 36 -16.07 -1.75 2.77
N TRP A 37 -17.29 -1.37 2.40
CA TRP A 37 -17.96 -1.99 1.26
C TRP A 37 -17.48 -1.37 -0.05
N LEU A 38 -16.91 -2.19 -0.92
CA LEU A 38 -16.63 -1.88 -2.32
C LEU A 38 -17.66 -2.64 -3.15
N GLY A 39 -18.69 -1.94 -3.63
CA GLY A 39 -19.86 -2.54 -4.27
C GLY A 39 -20.52 -3.59 -3.37
N SER A 40 -20.46 -4.86 -3.79
CA SER A 40 -21.04 -5.99 -3.06
C SER A 40 -20.06 -6.70 -2.13
N THR A 41 -18.80 -6.26 -2.10
CA THR A 41 -17.70 -6.95 -1.42
C THR A 41 -17.26 -6.17 -0.18
N LEU A 42 -17.25 -6.85 0.98
CA LEU A 42 -16.67 -6.31 2.21
C LEU A 42 -15.15 -6.46 2.20
N VAL A 43 -14.43 -5.36 2.39
CA VAL A 43 -12.97 -5.29 2.40
C VAL A 43 -12.48 -4.81 3.76
N ALA A 44 -11.46 -5.48 4.30
CA ALA A 44 -10.78 -5.01 5.51
C ALA A 44 -9.70 -3.99 5.14
N VAL A 45 -9.68 -2.86 5.83
CA VAL A 45 -8.72 -1.78 5.59
C VAL A 45 -7.93 -1.50 6.87
N GLU A 46 -6.61 -1.56 6.75
CA GLU A 46 -5.66 -1.13 7.78
C GLU A 46 -5.03 0.19 7.36
N ILE A 47 -4.92 1.14 8.29
CA ILE A 47 -4.31 2.45 8.06
C ILE A 47 -2.99 2.54 8.82
N LYS A 48 -1.91 2.90 8.13
CA LYS A 48 -0.63 3.22 8.77
C LYS A 48 -0.15 4.61 8.38
N GLN A 49 0.44 5.32 9.34
CA GLN A 49 1.09 6.61 9.08
C GLN A 49 2.62 6.49 9.20
N ILE A 50 3.33 7.15 8.28
CA ILE A 50 4.77 7.39 8.36
C ILE A 50 4.96 8.65 9.18
N GLU A 51 5.62 8.53 10.34
CA GLU A 51 5.83 9.63 11.29
C GLU A 51 7.31 9.93 11.54
N SER A 52 8.21 9.06 11.08
CA SER A 52 9.65 9.24 11.27
C SER A 52 10.27 9.95 10.08
N ASP A 53 11.05 10.97 10.37
CA ASP A 53 11.98 11.66 9.49
C ASP A 53 13.24 10.83 9.20
N ARG A 54 13.39 9.64 9.78
CA ARG A 54 14.54 8.77 9.55
C ARG A 54 14.60 8.38 8.07
N GLY A 55 15.68 8.80 7.40
CA GLY A 55 15.85 8.64 5.95
C GLY A 55 15.53 9.91 5.15
N ILE A 56 15.11 10.99 5.82
CA ILE A 56 14.98 12.35 5.30
C ILE A 56 16.11 13.17 5.95
N ASP A 57 17.16 13.46 5.19
CA ASP A 57 18.26 14.31 5.67
C ASP A 57 17.85 15.80 5.57
N PRO A 58 18.00 16.61 6.63
CA PRO A 58 17.76 18.06 6.58
C PRO A 58 18.59 18.80 5.50
N ASP A 59 19.72 18.25 5.06
CA ASP A 59 20.61 18.86 4.07
C ASP A 59 20.25 18.51 2.61
N GLY A 60 19.15 17.80 2.37
CA GLY A 60 18.62 17.55 1.01
C GLY A 60 19.39 16.50 0.20
N VAL A 61 20.41 15.84 0.78
CA VAL A 61 21.09 14.70 0.16
C VAL A 61 20.37 13.41 0.55
N TRP A 62 19.54 12.90 -0.37
CA TRP A 62 18.62 11.81 -0.10
C TRP A 62 19.26 10.44 -0.39
N SER A 63 19.96 9.85 0.59
CA SER A 63 20.52 8.50 0.47
C SER A 63 19.53 7.43 0.99
N ARG A 64 18.43 7.19 0.27
CA ARG A 64 17.41 6.22 0.69
C ARG A 64 17.29 5.05 -0.28
N THR A 65 17.15 3.84 0.28
CA THR A 65 16.62 2.68 -0.45
C THR A 65 15.16 2.92 -0.82
N ILE A 66 14.87 2.99 -2.12
CA ILE A 66 13.52 3.19 -2.67
C ILE A 66 12.54 2.18 -2.06
N GLY A 67 11.36 2.64 -1.63
CA GLY A 67 10.33 1.81 -1.02
C GLY A 67 10.53 1.48 0.47
N TRP A 68 11.61 1.95 1.13
CA TRP A 68 11.90 1.56 2.52
C TRP A 68 10.73 1.82 3.50
N HIS A 69 10.13 3.01 3.48
CA HIS A 69 9.02 3.33 4.39
C HIS A 69 7.79 2.46 4.13
N VAL A 70 7.44 2.26 2.86
CA VAL A 70 6.31 1.40 2.47
C VAL A 70 6.54 -0.03 2.96
N ARG A 71 7.77 -0.59 2.81
CA ARG A 71 8.09 -1.93 3.33
C ARG A 71 7.92 -2.04 4.84
N GLN A 72 8.34 -1.03 5.60
CA GLN A 72 8.13 -1.03 7.05
C GLN A 72 6.64 -1.13 7.39
N LYS A 73 5.79 -0.35 6.69
CA LYS A 73 4.34 -0.37 6.95
C LYS A 73 3.67 -1.67 6.54
N ILE A 74 4.12 -2.31 5.46
CA ILE A 74 3.70 -3.68 5.12
C ILE A 74 4.03 -4.66 6.25
N VAL A 75 5.24 -4.59 6.81
CA VAL A 75 5.65 -5.47 7.92
C VAL A 75 4.80 -5.24 9.17
N GLU A 76 4.55 -3.98 9.52
CA GLU A 76 3.72 -3.58 10.67
C GLU A 76 2.27 -4.10 10.54
N ALA A 77 1.64 -3.90 9.38
CA ALA A 77 0.23 -4.23 9.12
C ALA A 77 -0.05 -5.73 8.99
N ARG A 78 0.96 -6.54 8.64
CA ARG A 78 0.81 -7.97 8.29
C ARG A 78 0.01 -8.76 9.32
N GLY A 79 0.22 -8.50 10.61
CA GLY A 79 -0.46 -9.24 11.67
C GLY A 79 -1.97 -9.02 11.70
N GLN A 80 -2.40 -7.78 11.47
CA GLN A 80 -3.80 -7.35 11.49
C GLN A 80 -4.52 -7.85 10.23
N LEU A 81 -3.92 -7.68 9.06
CA LEU A 81 -4.52 -8.08 7.80
C LEU A 81 -4.57 -9.60 7.60
N ARG A 82 -3.61 -10.36 8.16
CA ARG A 82 -3.67 -11.82 8.13
C ARG A 82 -4.92 -12.37 8.83
N ALA A 83 -5.37 -11.73 9.92
CA ALA A 83 -6.56 -12.16 10.63
C ALA A 83 -7.81 -12.06 9.74
N ALA A 84 -8.00 -10.93 9.05
CA ALA A 84 -9.12 -10.75 8.12
C ALA A 84 -9.02 -11.65 6.88
N ALA A 85 -7.83 -11.77 6.29
CA ALA A 85 -7.61 -12.67 5.16
C ALA A 85 -7.92 -14.14 5.51
N SER A 86 -7.62 -14.58 6.74
CA SER A 86 -7.87 -15.98 7.15
C SER A 86 -9.34 -16.39 7.16
N VAL A 87 -10.26 -15.43 7.19
CA VAL A 87 -11.71 -15.67 7.07
C VAL A 87 -12.27 -15.38 5.67
N GLY A 88 -11.40 -15.22 4.67
CA GLY A 88 -11.78 -15.09 3.27
C GLY A 88 -11.95 -13.66 2.75
N MET A 89 -11.58 -12.64 3.54
CA MET A 89 -11.82 -11.25 3.19
C MET A 89 -10.65 -10.66 2.37
N PRO A 90 -10.90 -9.90 1.29
CA PRO A 90 -9.89 -9.04 0.70
C PRO A 90 -9.41 -7.99 1.70
N THR A 91 -8.11 -7.67 1.69
CA THR A 91 -7.53 -6.72 2.63
C THR A 91 -6.66 -5.68 1.95
N VAL A 92 -6.76 -4.44 2.42
CA VAL A 92 -6.01 -3.29 1.90
C VAL A 92 -5.22 -2.65 3.03
N LEU A 93 -3.95 -2.37 2.78
CA LEU A 93 -3.16 -1.45 3.60
C LEU A 93 -3.17 -0.07 2.94
N LEU A 94 -3.62 0.97 3.63
CA LEU A 94 -3.43 2.36 3.20
C LEU A 94 -2.34 3.04 4.04
N ILE A 95 -1.43 3.73 3.37
CA ILE A 95 -0.30 4.42 3.98
C ILE A 95 -0.46 5.92 3.76
N TYR A 96 -0.40 6.68 4.86
CA TYR A 96 -0.37 8.13 4.85
C TYR A 96 1.02 8.64 5.28
N ASN A 97 1.53 9.68 4.63
CA ASN A 97 2.79 10.30 5.00
C ASN A 97 2.54 11.61 5.76
N THR A 98 2.78 11.62 7.08
CA THR A 98 2.63 12.83 7.89
C THR A 98 3.88 13.71 7.90
N VAL A 99 5.02 13.19 7.44
CA VAL A 99 6.33 13.85 7.56
C VAL A 99 6.57 14.81 6.40
N ASP A 100 6.17 14.44 5.18
CA ASP A 100 6.29 15.30 4.01
C ASP A 100 4.96 16.02 3.71
N PRO A 101 4.87 17.34 3.87
CA PRO A 101 3.66 18.11 3.57
C PRO A 101 3.15 17.97 2.13
N PHE A 102 4.05 17.72 1.16
CA PHE A 102 3.66 17.53 -0.23
C PHE A 102 3.33 16.06 -0.55
N GLN A 103 3.74 15.15 0.33
CA GLN A 103 3.61 13.68 0.20
C GLN A 103 4.20 13.18 -1.13
N LEU A 104 5.28 13.83 -1.56
CA LEU A 104 6.04 13.54 -2.76
C LEU A 104 7.34 12.79 -2.45
N PHE A 105 7.72 12.64 -1.18
CA PHE A 105 8.89 11.88 -0.80
C PHE A 105 8.49 10.59 -0.12
N GLY A 106 8.84 9.47 -0.75
CA GLY A 106 8.84 8.19 -0.07
C GLY A 106 7.53 7.42 -0.05
N THR A 107 6.50 8.01 -0.65
CA THR A 107 5.19 7.42 -0.93
C THR A 107 4.81 7.71 -2.38
N GLU A 108 5.80 7.89 -3.26
CA GLU A 108 5.56 7.99 -4.70
C GLU A 108 5.21 6.61 -5.26
N GLN A 109 4.56 6.58 -6.43
CA GLN A 109 4.16 5.32 -7.06
C GLN A 109 5.31 4.30 -7.14
N HIS A 110 6.52 4.75 -7.50
CA HIS A 110 7.68 3.87 -7.62
C HIS A 110 8.17 3.31 -6.26
N ASP A 111 7.91 3.98 -5.13
CA ASP A 111 8.16 3.44 -3.79
C ASP A 111 7.25 2.27 -3.49
N PHE A 112 5.96 2.37 -3.86
CA PHE A 112 5.00 1.28 -3.69
C PHE A 112 5.40 0.07 -4.54
N PHE A 113 5.64 0.25 -5.83
CA PHE A 113 6.08 -0.83 -6.71
C PHE A 113 7.38 -1.48 -6.22
N SER A 114 8.38 -0.68 -5.86
CA SER A 114 9.67 -1.21 -5.36
C SER A 114 9.52 -1.94 -4.03
N ALA A 115 8.61 -1.49 -3.16
CA ALA A 115 8.32 -2.16 -1.89
C ALA A 115 7.58 -3.47 -2.09
N MET A 116 6.56 -3.47 -2.94
CA MET A 116 5.71 -4.63 -3.21
C MET A 116 6.49 -5.70 -3.97
N TYR A 117 7.07 -5.33 -5.10
CA TYR A 117 7.61 -6.28 -6.07
C TYR A 117 9.13 -6.34 -6.11
N GLY A 118 9.82 -5.38 -5.50
CA GLY A 118 11.27 -5.29 -5.52
C GLY A 118 11.77 -4.23 -6.50
N GLU A 119 13.03 -3.84 -6.32
CA GLU A 119 13.67 -2.78 -7.10
C GLU A 119 13.79 -3.18 -8.57
N LEU A 120 13.34 -2.32 -9.49
CA LEU A 120 13.52 -2.55 -10.93
C LEU A 120 15.01 -2.65 -11.24
N THR A 121 15.44 -3.82 -11.70
CA THR A 121 16.85 -4.15 -11.94
C THR A 121 17.04 -4.44 -13.43
N VAL A 122 18.01 -3.78 -14.04
CA VAL A 122 18.44 -4.04 -15.41
C VAL A 122 19.70 -4.88 -15.37
N ARG A 123 19.70 -6.04 -16.01
CA ARG A 123 20.93 -6.80 -16.24
C ARG A 123 21.64 -6.26 -17.47
N ILE A 124 22.85 -5.72 -17.31
CA ILE A 124 23.67 -5.25 -18.43
C ILE A 124 24.68 -6.35 -18.75
N ASP A 125 24.65 -6.88 -19.97
CA ASP A 125 25.69 -7.78 -20.45
C ASP A 125 26.88 -6.95 -20.96
N THR A 126 27.98 -6.99 -20.22
CA THR A 126 29.22 -6.27 -20.54
C THR A 126 29.93 -6.80 -21.79
N CYS A 127 29.55 -7.97 -22.30
CA CYS A 127 30.13 -8.53 -23.52
C CYS A 127 29.44 -8.06 -24.82
N GLY A 128 28.24 -7.45 -24.73
CA GLY A 128 27.41 -7.13 -25.90
C GLY A 128 26.90 -5.70 -26.02
N ASN A 129 27.15 -4.82 -25.03
CA ASN A 129 26.59 -3.46 -25.00
C ASN A 129 25.05 -3.42 -25.15
N ALA A 130 24.36 -4.47 -24.70
CA ALA A 130 22.90 -4.57 -24.70
C ALA A 130 22.39 -4.82 -23.27
N ALA A 131 21.35 -4.08 -22.88
CA ALA A 131 20.56 -4.43 -21.70
C ALA A 131 19.85 -5.75 -22.00
N SER A 132 20.12 -6.78 -21.20
CA SER A 132 19.67 -8.14 -21.51
C SER A 132 18.25 -8.39 -20.98
N ASP A 133 17.90 -7.94 -19.77
CA ASP A 133 16.58 -8.17 -19.18
C ASP A 133 16.24 -7.11 -18.11
N LEU A 134 14.97 -6.71 -18.02
CA LEU A 134 14.38 -5.95 -16.89
C LEU A 134 13.67 -6.95 -15.97
N PHE A 135 14.03 -6.98 -14.69
CA PHE A 135 13.36 -7.82 -13.70
C PHE A 135 13.20 -7.10 -12.37
N HIS A 136 12.26 -7.56 -11.54
CA HIS A 136 12.13 -7.07 -10.18
C HIS A 136 13.15 -7.78 -9.27
N GLY A 137 14.09 -6.99 -8.74
CA GLY A 137 15.24 -7.48 -8.00
C GLY A 137 15.00 -7.65 -6.49
N ARG A 138 15.97 -7.17 -5.69
CA ARG A 138 15.98 -7.38 -4.23
C ARG A 138 14.85 -6.59 -3.54
N ASN A 139 14.62 -6.93 -2.26
CA ASN A 139 13.72 -6.22 -1.34
C ASN A 139 12.22 -6.29 -1.66
N ALA A 140 11.78 -7.21 -2.54
CA ALA A 140 10.36 -7.52 -2.73
C ALA A 140 9.72 -8.04 -1.44
N THR A 141 8.59 -7.45 -1.02
CA THR A 141 7.84 -7.90 0.16
C THR A 141 6.67 -8.80 -0.18
N LEU A 142 6.08 -8.67 -1.36
CA LEU A 142 4.96 -9.50 -1.82
C LEU A 142 5.48 -10.54 -2.81
N ARG A 143 5.12 -11.81 -2.58
CA ARG A 143 5.51 -12.96 -3.41
C ARG A 143 4.39 -13.99 -3.38
N GLU A 144 4.42 -14.94 -4.32
CA GLU A 144 3.47 -16.06 -4.38
C GLU A 144 3.31 -16.83 -3.05
N ASN A 145 4.38 -16.89 -2.24
CA ASN A 145 4.39 -17.59 -0.95
C ASN A 145 4.53 -16.66 0.26
N ALA A 146 4.51 -15.33 0.08
CA ALA A 146 4.74 -14.37 1.15
C ALA A 146 3.83 -13.15 1.03
N ASN A 147 3.17 -12.79 2.15
CA ASN A 147 2.28 -11.63 2.24
C ASN A 147 1.11 -11.67 1.23
N THR A 148 0.63 -12.87 0.90
CA THR A 148 -0.58 -13.10 0.09
C THR A 148 -1.88 -12.68 0.79
N SER A 149 -1.82 -12.37 2.09
CA SER A 149 -2.95 -11.82 2.84
C SER A 149 -3.35 -10.43 2.38
N PHE A 150 -2.43 -9.66 1.78
CA PHE A 150 -2.70 -8.34 1.24
C PHE A 150 -3.32 -8.48 -0.15
N SER A 151 -4.47 -7.86 -0.38
CA SER A 151 -5.10 -7.73 -1.70
C SER A 151 -4.57 -6.53 -2.46
N GLY A 152 -4.24 -5.47 -1.73
CA GLY A 152 -3.58 -4.29 -2.27
C GLY A 152 -2.85 -3.48 -1.21
N VAL A 153 -1.93 -2.64 -1.66
CA VAL A 153 -1.25 -1.65 -0.83
C VAL A 153 -1.47 -0.30 -1.49
N GLY A 154 -1.88 0.71 -0.73
CA GLY A 154 -2.34 1.97 -1.27
C GLY A 154 -1.80 3.18 -0.55
N HIS A 155 -1.85 4.30 -1.26
CA HIS A 155 -1.51 5.62 -0.78
C HIS A 155 -2.79 6.35 -0.41
N LEU A 156 -2.91 6.75 0.86
CA LEU A 156 -3.86 7.76 1.29
C LEU A 156 -3.13 9.11 1.24
N ARG A 157 -3.65 10.07 0.47
CA ARG A 157 -3.02 11.36 0.28
C ARG A 157 -3.94 12.50 0.64
N ALA A 158 -3.50 13.42 1.50
CA ALA A 158 -4.22 14.69 1.69
C ALA A 158 -4.08 15.61 0.47
N THR A 159 -5.17 16.20 0.01
CA THR A 159 -5.23 17.15 -1.10
C THR A 159 -5.95 18.43 -0.69
N ARG A 160 -5.94 19.47 -1.54
CA ARG A 160 -6.70 20.71 -1.27
C ARG A 160 -8.22 20.48 -1.22
N SER A 161 -8.71 19.43 -1.87
CA SER A 161 -10.13 19.08 -1.94
C SER A 161 -10.54 17.98 -0.95
N GLY A 162 -9.64 17.54 -0.07
CA GLY A 162 -9.89 16.49 0.91
C GLY A 162 -8.79 15.44 0.89
N ALA A 163 -9.12 14.25 0.41
CA ALA A 163 -8.17 13.15 0.28
C ALA A 163 -8.31 12.42 -1.05
N GLU A 164 -7.25 11.74 -1.44
CA GLU A 164 -7.16 10.88 -2.62
C GLU A 164 -6.67 9.51 -2.17
N VAL A 165 -7.25 8.45 -2.72
CA VAL A 165 -6.86 7.07 -2.42
C VAL A 165 -6.47 6.37 -3.71
N ILE A 166 -5.24 5.85 -3.74
CA ILE A 166 -4.73 5.02 -4.84
C ILE A 166 -4.37 3.66 -4.25
N ILE A 167 -4.87 2.58 -4.82
CA ILE A 167 -4.57 1.20 -4.39
C ILE A 167 -3.85 0.48 -5.52
N TYR A 168 -2.66 -0.03 -5.24
CA TYR A 168 -1.91 -0.89 -6.14
C TYR A 168 -2.26 -2.35 -5.85
N GLU A 169 -2.61 -3.10 -6.91
CA GLU A 169 -2.91 -4.53 -6.85
C GLU A 169 -1.76 -5.31 -6.22
N ASN A 170 -2.05 -6.29 -5.37
CA ASN A 170 -1.14 -7.40 -5.14
C ASN A 170 -1.55 -8.59 -6.02
N VAL A 171 -0.84 -8.81 -7.13
CA VAL A 171 -1.10 -9.95 -8.03
C VAL A 171 -0.98 -11.33 -7.36
N PHE A 172 -0.31 -11.42 -6.21
CA PHE A 172 -0.15 -12.66 -5.44
C PHE A 172 -1.20 -12.83 -4.33
N ALA A 173 -2.24 -11.98 -4.31
CA ALA A 173 -3.26 -12.00 -3.27
C ALA A 173 -4.03 -13.32 -3.23
N ALA A 174 -4.18 -13.90 -2.04
CA ALA A 174 -5.07 -15.05 -1.83
C ALA A 174 -6.54 -14.70 -2.05
N HIS A 175 -6.91 -13.46 -1.74
CA HIS A 175 -8.24 -12.89 -1.98
C HIS A 175 -8.07 -11.61 -2.79
N PRO A 176 -8.22 -11.63 -4.13
CA PRO A 176 -8.00 -10.46 -4.98
C PRO A 176 -8.93 -9.29 -4.66
N LEU A 177 -8.53 -8.09 -5.06
CA LEU A 177 -9.42 -6.92 -5.01
C LEU A 177 -10.60 -7.08 -5.97
N PRO A 178 -11.79 -6.62 -5.57
CA PRO A 178 -12.98 -6.71 -6.41
C PRO A 178 -13.00 -5.58 -7.45
N PHE A 179 -12.08 -5.61 -8.44
CA PHE A 179 -11.86 -4.49 -9.38
C PHE A 179 -13.11 -3.97 -10.09
N GLY A 180 -14.11 -4.83 -10.35
CA GLY A 180 -15.38 -4.41 -10.96
C GLY A 180 -16.31 -3.61 -10.03
N ASP A 181 -16.08 -3.67 -8.72
CA ASP A 181 -16.91 -3.07 -7.68
C ASP A 181 -16.20 -1.91 -6.95
N ILE A 182 -14.98 -1.54 -7.35
CA ILE A 182 -14.24 -0.42 -6.74
C ILE A 182 -14.91 0.90 -7.17
N PRO A 183 -15.35 1.77 -6.23
CA PRO A 183 -15.95 3.06 -6.56
C PRO A 183 -14.96 4.00 -7.24
N ASP A 184 -15.45 4.86 -8.15
CA ASP A 184 -14.63 5.81 -8.92
C ASP A 184 -13.80 6.80 -8.08
N CYS A 185 -14.13 6.99 -6.80
CA CYS A 185 -13.35 7.83 -5.90
C CYS A 185 -12.03 7.18 -5.43
N ILE A 186 -11.85 5.88 -5.68
CA ILE A 186 -10.63 5.13 -5.38
C ILE A 186 -9.97 4.75 -6.71
N ALA A 187 -8.78 5.28 -6.96
CA ALA A 187 -7.99 4.87 -8.11
C ALA A 187 -7.38 3.48 -7.84
N ALA A 188 -7.75 2.48 -8.63
CA ALA A 188 -7.18 1.14 -8.53
C ALA A 188 -6.21 0.88 -9.70
N VAL A 189 -4.96 0.57 -9.38
CA VAL A 189 -3.90 0.30 -10.36
C VAL A 189 -3.69 -1.20 -10.44
N ARG A 190 -4.09 -1.78 -11.57
CA ARG A 190 -3.75 -3.17 -11.90
C ARG A 190 -2.28 -3.31 -12.23
N VAL A 191 -1.70 -4.44 -11.86
CA VAL A 191 -0.28 -4.69 -12.06
C VAL A 191 -0.10 -5.91 -12.93
N GLU A 192 0.68 -5.77 -13.99
CA GLU A 192 1.15 -6.87 -14.81
C GLU A 192 2.64 -7.06 -14.50
N LEU A 193 3.01 -8.26 -14.05
CA LEU A 193 4.41 -8.62 -13.86
C LEU A 193 4.87 -9.37 -15.10
N ASP A 194 5.94 -8.87 -15.73
CA ASP A 194 6.62 -9.61 -16.77
C ASP A 194 7.19 -10.90 -16.16
N GLN A 195 6.68 -12.05 -16.61
CA GLN A 195 7.22 -13.33 -16.20
C GLN A 195 8.59 -13.54 -16.85
N THR A 196 9.65 -13.19 -16.13
CA THR A 196 10.99 -13.72 -16.44
C THR A 196 11.02 -15.20 -16.04
N ASN A 197 10.92 -16.08 -17.03
CA ASN A 197 11.25 -17.51 -16.93
C ASN A 197 12.69 -17.72 -16.46
#